data_AF-A0A447QW02-F1
#
_entry.id   AF-A0A447QW02-F1
#
_cell.length_a   1.000
_cell.length_b   1.000
_cell.length_c   1.000
_cell.angle_alpha   90.00
_cell.angle_beta   90.00
_cell.angle_gamma   90.00
#
_symmetry.space_group_name_H-M   'P 1'
#
loop_
_entity.id
_entity.type
_entity.pdbx_description
1 polymer ?
#
loop_
_entity_poly.entity_id
_entity_poly.type
_entity_poly.pdbx_seq_one_letter_code
_entity_poly.pdbx_strand_id
1 'polypeptide(L)'
;MQICRMDYNDASVDKRRLKLHVYGVGVFPVFSGIEPVTNIAQCAFKKNAALPVGTYWIVDRPSGSIRNQIQTFIKDFKNGTNHDEWFGLYSASTMSDSVFVNGVETWSIQASPLATQW
;
A
#
# COMPACT_ATOMS: atom_id res chain seq x y z
N MET A 1 14.20 -0.79 14.31
CA MET A 1 14.00 -0.65 12.85
C MET A 1 13.53 -1.98 12.31
N GLN A 2 12.34 -2.02 11.72
CA GLN A 2 11.77 -3.25 11.16
C GLN A 2 12.08 -3.30 9.67
N ILE A 3 12.64 -4.40 9.19
CA ILE A 3 12.88 -4.59 7.75
C ILE A 3 11.77 -5.48 7.20
N CYS A 4 11.22 -5.06 6.06
CA CYS A 4 10.17 -5.79 5.35
C CYS A 4 10.60 -6.05 3.90
N ARG A 5 10.22 -7.20 3.34
CA ARG A 5 10.44 -7.54 1.93
C ARG A 5 9.17 -8.14 1.34
N MET A 6 8.78 -7.65 0.16
CA MET A 6 7.72 -8.23 -0.67
C MET A 6 8.29 -8.51 -2.06
N ASP A 7 7.99 -9.67 -2.63
CA ASP A 7 8.45 -10.07 -3.96
C ASP A 7 7.23 -10.44 -4.83
N TYR A 8 7.04 -9.72 -5.94
CA TYR A 8 5.93 -9.95 -6.85
C TYR A 8 6.01 -11.31 -7.58
N ASN A 9 7.18 -11.95 -7.60
CA ASN A 9 7.34 -13.28 -8.17
C ASN A 9 6.94 -14.40 -7.20
N ASP A 10 6.86 -14.12 -5.90
CA ASP A 10 6.41 -15.06 -4.87
C ASP A 10 4.90 -14.87 -4.56
N ALA A 11 4.10 -14.88 -5.63
CA ALA A 11 2.65 -14.83 -5.53
C ALA A 11 2.07 -16.22 -5.23
N SER A 12 0.89 -16.25 -4.59
CA SER A 12 0.11 -17.47 -4.44
C SER A 12 -0.28 -18.07 -5.80
N VAL A 13 -0.63 -19.36 -5.82
CA VAL A 13 -0.99 -20.09 -7.06
C VAL A 13 -2.14 -19.42 -7.81
N ASP A 14 -3.11 -18.84 -7.09
CA ASP A 14 -4.24 -18.10 -7.65
C ASP A 14 -3.89 -16.65 -8.04
N LYS A 15 -2.65 -16.21 -7.83
CA LYS A 15 -2.12 -14.84 -8.02
C LYS A 15 -2.83 -13.75 -7.23
N ARG A 16 -3.71 -14.12 -6.29
CA ARG A 16 -4.49 -13.15 -5.49
C ARG A 16 -3.71 -12.57 -4.33
N ARG A 17 -2.66 -13.25 -3.87
CA ARG A 17 -1.89 -12.84 -2.69
C ARG A 17 -0.39 -12.86 -2.97
N LEU A 18 0.32 -11.96 -2.31
CA LEU A 18 1.76 -11.88 -2.19
C LEU A 18 2.16 -12.21 -0.75
N LYS A 19 3.45 -12.41 -0.53
CA LYS A 19 4.02 -12.57 0.82
C LYS A 19 4.80 -11.32 1.21
N LEU A 20 4.42 -10.73 2.33
CA LEU A 20 5.21 -9.71 3.01
C LEU A 20 6.00 -10.37 4.14
N HIS A 21 7.30 -10.47 3.95
CA HIS A 21 8.23 -10.92 4.97
C HIS A 21 8.58 -9.75 5.89
N VAL A 22 8.31 -9.90 7.18
CA VAL A 22 8.65 -8.93 8.22
C VAL A 22 9.69 -9.60 9.13
N TYR A 23 10.96 -9.26 8.93
CA TYR A 23 12.08 -9.99 9.53
C TYR A 23 12.07 -9.93 11.06
N GLY A 24 11.98 -11.08 11.73
CA GLY A 24 11.87 -11.16 13.19
C GLY A 24 10.43 -11.12 13.72
N VAL A 25 9.43 -10.98 12.84
CA VAL A 25 8.00 -11.01 13.21
C VAL A 25 7.28 -12.17 12.52
N GLY A 26 7.39 -12.30 11.19
CA GLY A 26 6.71 -13.36 10.45
C GLY A 26 6.52 -13.07 8.96
N VAL A 27 5.66 -13.88 8.33
CA VAL A 27 5.26 -13.72 6.92
C VAL A 27 3.76 -13.54 6.85
N PHE A 28 3.32 -12.48 6.18
CA PHE A 28 1.92 -12.09 6.12
C PHE A 28 1.42 -12.14 4.67
N PRO A 29 0.22 -12.69 4.42
CA PRO A 29 -0.41 -12.60 3.10
C PRO A 29 -0.90 -11.17 2.85
N VAL A 30 -0.51 -10.59 1.73
CA VAL A 30 -0.91 -9.24 1.32
C VAL A 30 -1.38 -9.23 -0.13
N PHE A 31 -1.92 -8.12 -0.60
CA PHE A 31 -2.16 -7.87 -2.03
C PHE A 31 -1.85 -6.41 -2.34
N SER A 32 -1.65 -6.09 -3.62
CA SER A 32 -1.37 -4.73 -4.05
C SER A 32 -2.11 -4.37 -5.32
N GLY A 33 -2.82 -3.25 -5.32
CA GLY A 33 -3.70 -2.82 -6.41
C GLY A 33 -5.08 -3.51 -6.39
N ILE A 34 -5.93 -3.09 -7.32
CA ILE A 34 -7.32 -3.58 -7.48
C ILE A 34 -7.46 -4.34 -8.80
N GLU A 35 -8.37 -5.31 -8.88
CA GLU A 35 -8.63 -6.04 -10.12
C GLU A 35 -8.98 -5.07 -11.26
N PRO A 36 -8.49 -5.29 -12.49
CA PRO A 36 -7.77 -6.48 -12.96
C PRO A 36 -6.24 -6.41 -12.84
N VAL A 37 -5.69 -5.41 -12.14
CA VAL A 37 -4.25 -5.14 -12.07
C VAL A 37 -3.60 -5.51 -10.73
N THR A 38 -4.32 -6.28 -9.91
CA THR A 38 -3.84 -6.80 -8.62
C THR A 38 -2.57 -7.61 -8.78
N ASN A 39 -1.55 -7.29 -7.97
CA ASN A 39 -0.25 -7.96 -7.92
C ASN A 39 0.55 -7.95 -9.24
N ILE A 40 0.25 -7.02 -10.17
CA ILE A 40 0.98 -6.87 -11.43
C ILE A 40 1.85 -5.62 -11.36
N ALA A 41 3.10 -5.79 -10.93
CA ALA A 41 4.06 -4.68 -10.81
C ALA A 41 4.28 -3.92 -12.13
N GLN A 42 4.18 -4.60 -13.28
CA GLN A 42 4.34 -3.98 -14.60
C GLN A 42 3.19 -3.01 -14.92
N CYS A 43 2.04 -3.15 -14.25
CA CYS A 43 0.89 -2.26 -14.41
C CYS A 43 0.91 -1.07 -13.45
N ALA A 44 1.99 -0.87 -12.68
CA ALA A 44 2.13 0.20 -11.70
C ALA A 44 1.84 1.63 -12.23
N PHE A 45 1.95 1.84 -13.54
CA PHE A 45 1.60 3.10 -14.21
C PHE A 45 0.07 3.35 -14.35
N LYS A 46 -0.77 2.37 -14.03
CA LYS A 46 -2.23 2.49 -14.09
C LYS A 46 -2.79 3.02 -12.76
N LYS A 47 -3.96 3.65 -12.83
CA LYS A 47 -4.71 4.05 -11.64
C LYS A 47 -5.09 2.81 -10.81
N ASN A 48 -4.97 2.91 -9.49
CA ASN A 48 -5.25 1.83 -8.53
C ASN A 48 -4.45 0.54 -8.78
N ALA A 49 -3.27 0.66 -9.40
CA ALA A 49 -2.39 -0.47 -9.67
C ALA A 49 -1.60 -0.92 -8.45
N ALA A 50 -0.86 -2.01 -8.64
CA ALA A 50 0.09 -2.52 -7.66
C ALA A 50 1.16 -1.48 -7.32
N LEU A 51 1.65 -1.56 -6.08
CA LEU A 51 2.74 -0.77 -5.55
C LEU A 51 3.97 -0.90 -6.47
N PRO A 52 4.52 0.23 -6.97
CA PRO A 52 5.72 0.18 -7.80
C PRO A 52 6.89 -0.48 -7.06
N VAL A 53 7.77 -1.16 -7.79
CA VAL A 53 8.94 -1.80 -7.17
C VAL A 53 9.91 -0.73 -6.70
N GLY A 54 10.31 -0.80 -5.43
CA GLY A 54 11.19 0.19 -4.83
C GLY A 54 11.48 -0.09 -3.36
N THR A 55 12.27 0.80 -2.76
CA THR A 55 12.51 0.82 -1.32
C THR A 55 11.69 1.94 -0.71
N TYR A 56 10.94 1.61 0.35
CA TYR A 56 10.02 2.53 0.99
C TYR A 56 10.24 2.55 2.50
N TRP A 57 10.08 3.73 3.09
CA TRP A 57 9.87 3.89 4.51
C TRP A 57 8.40 3.66 4.83
N ILE A 58 8.13 2.75 5.77
CA ILE A 58 6.79 2.54 6.32
C ILE A 58 6.67 3.43 7.56
N VAL A 59 5.71 4.35 7.54
CA VAL A 59 5.45 5.28 8.64
C VAL A 59 3.98 5.23 9.02
N ASP A 60 3.65 5.68 10.22
CA ASP A 60 2.24 5.87 10.60
C ASP A 60 1.59 6.89 9.67
N ARG A 61 0.33 6.66 9.28
CA ARG A 61 -0.38 7.58 8.39
C ARG A 61 -0.45 8.96 9.06
N PRO A 62 0.01 10.04 8.39
CA PRO A 62 -0.13 11.37 8.93
C PRO A 62 -1.62 11.72 9.01
N SER A 63 -2.12 11.98 10.23
CA SER A 63 -3.54 12.24 10.47
C SER A 63 -4.04 13.53 9.81
N GLY A 64 -3.14 14.43 9.41
CA GLY A 64 -3.49 15.71 8.79
C GLY A 64 -4.30 16.63 9.72
N SER A 65 -4.96 17.63 9.14
CA SER A 65 -5.81 18.57 9.90
C SER A 65 -7.06 17.91 10.46
N ILE A 66 -7.62 18.46 11.55
CA ILE A 66 -8.86 17.96 12.18
C ILE A 66 -10.02 17.82 11.19
N ARG A 67 -10.13 18.74 10.22
CA ARG A 67 -11.14 18.67 9.15
C ARG A 67 -10.96 17.41 8.28
N ASN A 68 -9.72 17.07 7.93
CA ASN A 68 -9.41 15.88 7.15
C ASN A 68 -9.64 14.59 7.95
N GLN A 69 -9.41 14.63 9.26
CA GLN A 69 -9.71 13.52 10.18
C GLN A 69 -11.22 13.24 10.21
N ILE A 70 -12.06 14.27 10.38
CA ILE A 70 -13.53 14.12 10.37
C ILE A 70 -14.01 13.57 9.01
N GLN A 71 -13.47 14.08 7.90
CA GLN A 71 -13.81 13.57 6.57
C GLN A 71 -13.39 12.11 6.36
N THR A 72 -12.23 11.72 6.91
CA THR A 72 -11.78 10.33 6.90
C THR A 72 -12.75 9.47 7.71
N PHE A 73 -13.02 9.83 8.97
CA PHE A 73 -13.95 9.10 9.84
C PHE A 73 -15.34 8.87 9.21
N ILE A 74 -15.90 9.85 8.51
CA ILE A 74 -17.18 9.70 7.81
C ILE A 74 -17.08 8.69 6.65
N LYS A 75 -15.97 8.68 5.91
CA LYS A 75 -15.73 7.72 4.82
C LYS A 75 -15.51 6.31 5.37
N ASP A 76 -14.77 6.20 6.45
CA ASP A 76 -14.46 4.97 7.19
C ASP A 76 -15.75 4.31 7.65
N PHE A 77 -16.61 5.08 8.32
CA PHE A 77 -17.92 4.60 8.76
C PHE A 77 -18.82 4.15 7.60
N LYS A 78 -18.81 4.88 6.48
CA LYS A 78 -19.63 4.53 5.29
C LYS A 78 -19.13 3.28 4.58
N ASN A 79 -17.82 3.09 4.51
CA ASN A 79 -17.20 2.02 3.73
C ASN A 79 -16.85 0.80 4.60
N GLY A 80 -17.06 0.86 5.92
CA GLY A 80 -16.65 -0.20 6.84
C GLY A 80 -15.14 -0.38 6.92
N THR A 81 -14.38 0.66 6.60
CA THR A 81 -12.90 0.66 6.64
C THR A 81 -12.40 1.44 7.85
N ASN A 82 -11.17 1.17 8.29
CA ASN A 82 -10.49 1.94 9.33
C ASN A 82 -9.14 2.44 8.80
N HIS A 83 -9.09 3.69 8.35
CA HIS A 83 -7.89 4.28 7.78
C HIS A 83 -6.87 4.72 8.85
N ASP A 84 -7.22 4.66 10.14
CA ASP A 84 -6.26 4.92 11.22
C ASP A 84 -5.27 3.76 11.41
N GLU A 85 -5.61 2.56 10.91
CA GLU A 85 -4.72 1.40 10.89
C GLU A 85 -3.76 1.39 9.69
N TRP A 86 -3.86 2.39 8.82
CA TRP A 86 -3.08 2.41 7.59
C TRP A 86 -1.71 3.04 7.83
N PHE A 87 -0.73 2.52 7.09
CA PHE A 87 0.62 3.06 7.05
C PHE A 87 0.80 3.91 5.79
N GLY A 88 1.55 5.01 5.92
CA GLY A 88 2.07 5.77 4.79
C GLY A 88 3.36 5.14 4.28
N LEU A 89 3.54 5.12 2.96
CA LEU A 89 4.79 4.70 2.33
C LEU A 89 5.48 5.89 1.67
N TYR A 90 6.74 6.14 2.04
CA TYR A 90 7.58 7.17 1.45
C TYR A 90 8.73 6.55 0.69
N SER A 91 8.92 6.95 -0.56
CA SER A 91 10.04 6.49 -1.38
C SER A 91 11.38 6.83 -0.72
N ALA A 92 12.27 5.85 -0.59
CA ALA A 92 13.59 6.08 -0.03
C ALA A 92 14.50 6.94 -0.94
N SER A 93 14.18 7.06 -2.23
CA SER A 93 14.97 7.85 -3.18
C SER A 93 14.53 9.32 -3.25
N THR A 94 13.23 9.58 -3.18
CA THR A 94 12.65 10.94 -3.33
C THR A 94 12.15 11.52 -2.01
N MET A 95 12.05 10.71 -0.95
CA MET A 95 11.42 11.07 0.33
C MET A 95 9.98 11.60 0.17
N SER A 96 9.30 11.18 -0.90
CA SER A 96 7.93 11.56 -1.25
C SER A 96 6.97 10.39 -1.07
N ASP A 97 5.72 10.69 -0.75
CA ASP A 97 4.59 9.76 -0.75
C ASP A 97 4.01 9.52 -2.16
N SER A 98 4.61 10.17 -3.17
CA SER A 98 4.38 9.96 -4.58
C SER A 98 5.59 9.39 -5.31
N VAL A 99 5.32 8.60 -6.35
CA VAL A 99 6.33 8.05 -7.25
C VAL A 99 5.86 8.17 -8.70
N PHE A 100 6.79 8.42 -9.61
CA PHE A 100 6.50 8.49 -11.05
C PHE A 100 6.85 7.17 -11.72
N VAL A 101 5.88 6.56 -12.39
CA VAL A 101 6.07 5.36 -13.21
C VAL A 101 5.68 5.68 -14.63
N ASN A 102 6.65 5.63 -15.56
CA ASN A 102 6.46 5.97 -16.97
C ASN A 102 5.81 7.36 -17.19
N GLY A 103 6.18 8.35 -16.37
CA GLY A 103 5.64 9.71 -16.44
C GLY A 103 4.24 9.88 -15.85
N VAL A 104 3.63 8.81 -15.31
CA VAL A 104 2.38 8.88 -14.55
C VAL A 104 2.72 8.92 -13.07
N GLU A 105 2.16 9.90 -12.36
CA GLU A 105 2.32 10.01 -10.92
C GLU A 105 1.35 9.08 -10.18
N THR A 106 1.91 8.22 -9.33
CA THR A 106 1.17 7.36 -8.41
C THR A 106 1.22 8.01 -7.03
N TRP A 107 0.07 8.49 -6.57
CA TRP A 107 -0.10 9.20 -5.31
C TRP A 107 -0.52 8.28 -4.17
N SER A 108 -0.27 8.71 -2.93
CA SER A 108 -0.90 8.21 -1.70
C SER A 108 -0.73 6.70 -1.50
N ILE A 109 0.53 6.26 -1.49
CA ILE A 109 0.84 4.86 -1.26
C ILE A 109 0.55 4.52 0.21
N GLN A 110 -0.48 3.69 0.41
CA GLN A 110 -0.93 3.28 1.74
C GLN A 110 -1.01 1.75 1.84
N ALA A 111 -0.69 1.22 3.02
CA ALA A 111 -0.79 -0.21 3.33
C ALA A 111 -1.69 -0.42 4.55
N SER A 112 -2.54 -1.45 4.50
CA SER A 112 -3.42 -1.87 5.61
C SER A 112 -3.06 -3.28 6.09
N PRO A 113 -3.02 -3.55 7.41
CA PRO A 113 -2.79 -4.88 7.96
C PRO A 113 -4.00 -5.82 7.78
N LEU A 114 -5.21 -5.26 7.73
CA LEU A 114 -6.43 -6.00 7.40
C LEU A 114 -6.61 -5.92 5.89
N ALA A 115 -6.21 -6.98 5.21
CA ALA A 115 -6.46 -7.23 3.79
C ALA A 115 -7.97 -7.41 3.53
N THR A 116 -8.77 -6.39 3.81
CA THR A 116 -10.21 -6.35 3.57
C THR A 116 -10.47 -5.17 2.65
N GLN A 117 -10.66 -5.51 1.37
CA GLN A 117 -11.42 -4.81 0.32
C GLN A 117 -11.52 -3.27 0.39
N TRP A 118 -11.09 -2.63 -0.71
CA TRP A 118 -11.51 -1.28 -1.10
C TRP A 118 -12.96 -1.28 -1.57
#